data_AF-A0A8C4JTA1-F1
#
_entry.id   AF-A0A8C4JTA1-F1
#
_cell.length_a   1.000
_cell.length_b   1.000
_cell.length_c   1.000
_cell.angle_alpha   90.00
_cell.angle_beta   90.00
_cell.angle_gamma   90.00
#
_symmetry.space_group_name_H-M   'P 1'
#
loop_
_entity.id
_entity.type
_entity.pdbx_description
1 polymer ?
#
loop_
_entity_poly.entity_id
_entity_poly.type
_entity_poly.pdbx_seq_one_letter_code
_entity_poly.pdbx_strand_id
1 'polypeptide(L)'
;MKDDFLIKIETWHKSDLGMQENVHKLEPDVWKNVEAIYIDIADRSQVLPKDYKAEEDPAKFKSVKTGRGPLGPNWKKELGKQTDCPYMCAYKLVTVKFKWWGLQNKVENFIQKQEKRLFTNFHRQLFCWLDKWVDLTMEDIRRMEEETKRQLDEMREKDPVKGMTAADD
;
A
#
# COMPACT_ATOMS: atom_id res chain seq x y z
N MET A 1 2.98 9.82 23.98
CA MET A 1 3.08 11.05 23.17
C MET A 1 1.78 11.85 23.10
N LYS A 2 0.65 11.43 23.70
CA LYS A 2 -0.62 12.19 23.70
C LYS A 2 -0.90 12.79 22.30
N ASP A 3 -1.17 14.08 22.22
CA ASP A 3 -1.46 14.80 20.98
C ASP A 3 -0.20 15.16 20.17
N ASP A 4 1.00 14.88 20.68
CA ASP A 4 2.27 15.19 20.01
C ASP A 4 2.65 14.14 18.96
N PHE A 5 1.89 13.04 18.83
CA PHE A 5 2.08 12.05 17.78
C PHE A 5 0.76 11.67 17.10
N LEU A 6 0.76 11.67 15.77
CA LEU A 6 -0.36 11.20 14.96
C LEU A 6 0.18 10.59 13.67
N ILE A 7 -0.36 9.43 13.30
CA ILE A 7 -0.35 8.94 11.92
C ILE A 7 -1.83 8.71 11.58
N LYS A 8 -2.34 9.46 10.61
CA LYS A 8 -3.72 9.33 10.12
C LYS A 8 -3.67 9.02 8.63
N ILE A 9 -4.34 7.94 8.24
CA ILE A 9 -4.45 7.51 6.85
C ILE A 9 -5.92 7.53 6.47
N GLU A 10 -6.30 8.52 5.67
CA GLU A 10 -7.65 8.64 5.11
C GLU A 10 -7.62 8.13 3.67
N THR A 11 -8.47 7.16 3.33
CA THR A 11 -8.42 6.52 2.00
C THR A 11 -9.76 6.62 1.29
N TRP A 12 -9.72 7.10 0.05
CA TRP A 12 -10.78 6.90 -0.93
C TRP A 12 -10.38 5.83 -1.94
N HIS A 13 -11.23 4.82 -2.14
CA HIS A 13 -11.12 3.90 -3.27
C HIS A 13 -12.10 4.36 -4.36
N LYS A 14 -11.59 4.67 -5.55
CA LYS A 14 -12.39 5.17 -6.69
C LYS A 14 -12.15 4.31 -7.93
N SER A 15 -13.19 4.13 -8.74
CA SER A 15 -13.12 3.43 -10.02
C SER A 15 -12.57 4.35 -11.13
N ASP A 16 -11.33 4.83 -10.97
CA ASP A 16 -10.62 5.66 -11.93
C ASP A 16 -9.12 5.27 -12.00
N LEU A 17 -8.33 6.07 -12.73
CA LEU A 17 -6.90 5.88 -12.91
C LEU A 17 -6.04 6.88 -12.11
N GLY A 18 -6.55 7.44 -11.01
CA GLY A 18 -5.78 8.39 -10.21
C GLY A 18 -5.81 9.84 -10.72
N MET A 19 -6.83 10.21 -11.50
CA MET A 19 -6.92 11.52 -12.17
C MET A 19 -7.67 12.58 -11.36
N GLN A 20 -8.26 12.24 -10.22
CA GLN A 20 -9.00 13.18 -9.38
C GLN A 20 -8.06 13.92 -8.43
N GLU A 21 -7.96 15.24 -8.62
CA GLU A 21 -7.29 16.13 -7.69
C GLU A 21 -8.15 16.37 -6.43
N ASN A 22 -7.50 16.47 -5.26
CA ASN A 22 -8.13 16.79 -3.97
C ASN A 22 -9.43 16.01 -3.67
N VAL A 23 -9.45 14.69 -3.89
CA VAL A 23 -10.64 13.83 -3.65
C VAL A 23 -11.15 13.87 -2.21
N HIS A 24 -10.27 14.21 -1.26
CA HIS A 24 -10.58 14.38 0.16
C HIS A 24 -11.21 15.74 0.49
N LYS A 25 -11.31 16.64 -0.49
CA LYS A 25 -11.93 17.97 -0.36
C LYS A 25 -11.31 18.80 0.76
N LEU A 26 -9.98 18.77 0.86
CA LEU A 26 -9.25 19.64 1.77
C LEU A 26 -9.41 21.10 1.35
N GLU A 27 -9.39 22.00 2.32
CA GLU A 27 -9.35 23.44 2.07
C GLU A 27 -8.14 23.80 1.18
N PRO A 28 -8.26 24.78 0.25
CA PRO A 28 -7.21 25.11 -0.71
C PRO A 28 -5.83 25.40 -0.09
N ASP A 29 -5.82 26.07 1.07
CA ASP A 29 -4.58 26.41 1.79
C ASP A 29 -3.87 25.21 2.42
N VAL A 30 -4.62 24.13 2.70
CA VAL A 30 -4.03 22.86 3.15
C VAL A 30 -3.57 22.07 1.93
N TRP A 31 -4.42 21.96 0.91
CA TRP A 31 -4.16 21.16 -0.29
C TRP A 31 -2.88 21.57 -1.02
N LYS A 32 -2.58 22.88 -1.11
CA LYS A 32 -1.36 23.38 -1.77
C LYS A 32 -0.04 22.86 -1.15
N ASN A 33 -0.09 22.35 0.08
CA ASN A 33 1.06 21.80 0.80
C ASN A 33 1.08 20.26 0.79
N VAL A 34 0.14 19.61 0.10
CA VAL A 34 0.09 18.16 -0.04
C VAL A 34 0.88 17.73 -1.27
N GLU A 35 1.88 16.86 -1.07
CA GLU A 35 2.61 16.23 -2.17
C GLU A 35 1.84 14.99 -2.68
N ALA A 36 1.53 14.97 -3.97
CA ALA A 36 0.94 13.80 -4.62
C ALA A 36 2.03 12.83 -5.10
N ILE A 37 2.10 11.66 -4.47
CA ILE A 37 3.08 10.60 -4.81
C ILE A 37 2.35 9.41 -5.43
N TYR A 38 2.74 9.05 -6.65
CA TYR A 38 2.22 7.88 -7.35
C TYR A 38 3.07 6.65 -7.05
N ILE A 39 2.41 5.57 -6.62
CA ILE A 39 3.04 4.25 -6.45
C ILE A 39 2.68 3.39 -7.67
N ASP A 40 3.70 2.88 -8.36
CA ASP A 40 3.53 1.94 -9.46
C ASP A 40 3.97 0.55 -9.03
N ILE A 41 3.01 -0.35 -8.86
CA ILE A 41 3.27 -1.71 -8.36
C ILE A 41 4.11 -2.57 -9.33
N ALA A 42 4.18 -2.20 -10.61
CA ALA A 42 5.00 -2.89 -11.61
C ALA A 42 6.43 -2.32 -11.71
N ASP A 43 6.68 -1.13 -11.17
CA ASP A 43 7.96 -0.45 -11.29
C ASP A 43 8.97 -1.00 -10.27
N ARG A 44 9.93 -1.78 -10.76
CA ARG A 44 11.00 -2.37 -9.93
C ARG A 44 11.84 -1.31 -9.21
N SER A 45 11.98 -0.10 -9.74
CA SER A 45 12.80 0.95 -9.14
C SER A 45 12.22 1.51 -7.84
N GLN A 46 10.92 1.33 -7.59
CA GLN A 46 10.24 1.80 -6.38
C GLN A 46 10.36 0.81 -5.20
N VAL A 47 10.98 -0.34 -5.42
CA VAL A 47 11.14 -1.40 -4.41
C VAL A 47 12.57 -1.44 -3.92
N LEU A 48 12.77 -1.36 -2.61
CA LEU A 48 14.11 -1.47 -2.03
C LEU A 48 14.71 -2.85 -2.33
N PRO A 49 16.03 -2.96 -2.60
CA PRO A 49 16.66 -4.24 -2.87
C PRO A 49 16.38 -5.32 -1.81
N LYS A 50 16.39 -4.94 -0.52
CA LYS A 50 16.12 -5.82 0.63
C LYS A 50 14.67 -6.33 0.72
N ASP A 51 13.73 -5.63 0.10
CA ASP A 51 12.31 -6.01 0.10
C ASP A 51 11.92 -6.84 -1.12
N TYR A 52 12.78 -6.87 -2.14
CA TYR A 52 12.43 -7.50 -3.39
C TYR A 52 12.36 -9.03 -3.26
N LYS A 53 11.23 -9.57 -3.68
CA LYS A 53 10.99 -11.00 -3.84
C LYS A 53 10.34 -11.24 -5.20
N ALA A 54 10.82 -12.23 -5.93
CA ALA A 54 10.36 -12.49 -7.30
C ALA A 54 8.90 -12.98 -7.34
N GLU A 55 8.48 -13.71 -6.30
CA GLU A 55 7.14 -14.23 -6.10
C GLU A 55 6.11 -13.15 -5.67
N GLU A 56 6.59 -11.97 -5.26
CA GLU A 56 5.78 -10.79 -4.95
C GLU A 56 5.99 -9.69 -6.01
N ASP A 57 6.33 -10.08 -7.25
CA ASP A 57 6.59 -9.18 -8.36
C ASP A 57 5.46 -9.18 -9.41
N PRO A 58 4.58 -8.15 -9.45
CA PRO A 58 3.51 -8.06 -10.43
C PRO A 58 3.98 -8.05 -11.89
N ALA A 59 5.23 -7.64 -12.14
CA ALA A 59 5.83 -7.70 -13.47
C ALA A 59 6.21 -9.12 -13.92
N LYS A 60 6.13 -10.11 -13.02
CA LYS A 60 6.40 -11.53 -13.27
C LYS A 60 5.20 -12.42 -12.96
N PHE A 61 4.29 -11.97 -12.10
CA PHE A 61 3.10 -12.72 -11.71
C PHE A 61 2.01 -12.70 -12.79
N LYS A 62 1.44 -13.86 -13.07
CA LYS A 62 0.22 -14.01 -13.87
C LYS A 62 -0.78 -14.86 -13.10
N SER A 63 -1.96 -14.30 -12.86
CA SER A 63 -3.06 -15.00 -12.19
C SER A 63 -3.56 -16.13 -13.07
N VAL A 64 -3.67 -17.33 -12.49
CA VAL A 64 -4.22 -18.51 -13.16
C VAL A 64 -5.74 -18.40 -13.23
N LYS A 65 -6.39 -17.83 -12.20
CA LYS A 65 -7.86 -17.76 -12.13
C LYS A 65 -8.45 -16.66 -12.99
N THR A 66 -7.75 -15.52 -13.11
CA THR A 66 -8.27 -14.32 -13.81
C THR A 66 -7.53 -14.00 -15.10
N GLY A 67 -6.37 -14.61 -15.33
CA GLY A 67 -5.50 -14.31 -16.47
C GLY A 67 -4.77 -12.97 -16.39
N ARG A 68 -5.01 -12.14 -15.35
CA ARG A 68 -4.39 -10.82 -15.18
C ARG A 68 -2.89 -10.94 -14.92
N GLY A 69 -2.14 -9.96 -15.43
CA GLY A 69 -0.68 -9.94 -15.38
C GLY A 69 -0.01 -10.82 -16.46
N PRO A 70 1.32 -10.74 -16.59
CA PRO A 70 2.22 -9.85 -15.88
C PRO A 70 2.03 -8.37 -16.25
N LEU A 71 2.31 -7.47 -15.31
CA LEU A 71 2.21 -6.03 -15.52
C LEU A 71 3.50 -5.51 -16.16
N GLY A 72 3.46 -5.25 -17.47
CA GLY A 72 4.58 -4.64 -18.20
C GLY A 72 4.72 -3.12 -17.95
N PRO A 73 5.78 -2.46 -18.45
CA PRO A 73 6.01 -1.03 -18.22
C PRO A 73 4.89 -0.09 -18.68
N ASN A 74 4.08 -0.52 -19.66
CA ASN A 74 2.96 0.25 -20.20
C ASN A 74 1.59 -0.18 -19.66
N TRP A 75 1.53 -1.02 -18.61
CA TRP A 75 0.29 -1.63 -18.13
C TRP A 75 -0.83 -0.61 -17.87
N LYS A 76 -0.51 0.56 -17.29
CA LYS A 76 -1.48 1.65 -17.04
C LYS A 76 -2.12 2.19 -18.32
N LYS A 77 -1.35 2.33 -19.40
CA LYS A 77 -1.86 2.82 -20.71
C LYS A 77 -2.70 1.77 -21.42
N GLU A 78 -2.39 0.50 -21.20
CA GLU A 78 -3.12 -0.64 -21.76
C GLU A 78 -4.44 -0.87 -21.01
N LEU A 79 -4.45 -0.67 -19.70
CA LEU A 79 -5.60 -0.86 -18.82
C LEU A 79 -6.81 0.00 -19.24
N GLY A 80 -6.58 1.27 -19.57
CA GLY A 80 -7.65 2.17 -20.03
C GLY A 80 -8.26 1.79 -21.39
N LYS A 81 -7.66 0.84 -22.12
CA LYS A 81 -8.15 0.34 -23.42
C LYS A 81 -8.84 -1.02 -23.34
N GLN A 82 -8.69 -1.73 -22.22
CA GLN A 82 -9.25 -3.07 -22.03
C GLN A 82 -10.62 -2.96 -21.36
N THR A 83 -11.66 -3.53 -21.97
CA THR A 83 -13.00 -3.57 -21.39
C THR A 83 -13.13 -4.56 -20.24
N ASP A 84 -12.32 -5.62 -20.26
CA ASP A 84 -12.50 -6.80 -19.40
C ASP A 84 -11.54 -6.81 -18.19
N CYS A 85 -10.72 -5.76 -18.04
CA CYS A 85 -9.76 -5.62 -16.95
C CYS A 85 -10.18 -4.45 -16.04
N PRO A 86 -10.79 -4.71 -14.87
CA PRO A 86 -11.23 -3.65 -13.99
C PRO A 86 -10.04 -2.94 -13.34
N TYR A 87 -10.24 -1.67 -13.03
CA TYR A 87 -9.24 -0.82 -12.41
C TYR A 87 -9.85 0.10 -11.37
N MET A 88 -9.00 0.56 -10.45
CA MET A 88 -9.32 1.49 -9.39
C MET A 88 -8.07 2.25 -8.97
N CYS A 89 -8.24 3.39 -8.31
CA CYS A 89 -7.17 4.09 -7.60
C CYS A 89 -7.51 4.27 -6.11
N ALA A 90 -6.53 4.03 -5.25
CA ALA A 90 -6.61 4.25 -3.81
C ALA A 90 -5.89 5.54 -3.45
N TYR A 91 -6.65 6.59 -3.15
CA TYR A 91 -6.13 7.90 -2.76
C TYR A 91 -5.91 7.92 -1.24
N LYS A 92 -4.70 7.55 -0.81
CA LYS A 92 -4.31 7.50 0.62
C LYS A 92 -3.69 8.84 1.04
N LEU A 93 -4.46 9.66 1.76
CA LEU A 93 -3.97 10.88 2.39
C LEU A 93 -3.32 10.53 3.72
N VAL A 94 -2.00 10.68 3.81
CA VAL A 94 -1.21 10.38 5.00
C VAL A 94 -0.84 11.67 5.72
N THR A 95 -1.41 11.87 6.91
CA THR A 95 -1.05 12.97 7.81
C THR A 95 -0.17 12.42 8.92
N VAL A 96 1.04 12.97 9.04
CA VAL A 96 1.98 12.65 10.12
C VAL A 96 2.19 13.88 10.99
N LYS A 97 2.14 13.71 12.31
CA LYS A 97 2.51 14.70 13.31
C LYS A 97 3.48 14.06 14.28
N PHE A 98 4.64 14.69 14.50
CA PHE A 98 5.57 14.29 15.55
C PHE A 98 6.20 15.53 16.19
N LYS A 99 5.57 16.06 17.24
CA LYS A 99 6.03 17.27 17.92
C LYS A 99 7.08 16.92 18.99
N TRP A 100 8.34 16.88 18.56
CA TRP A 100 9.48 16.70 19.46
C TRP A 100 10.62 17.65 19.07
N TRP A 101 11.11 18.41 20.04
CA TRP A 101 12.17 19.39 19.83
C TRP A 101 13.45 18.75 19.26
N GLY A 102 13.90 19.22 18.09
CA GLY A 102 15.09 18.72 17.41
C GLY A 102 14.90 17.44 16.58
N LEU A 103 13.73 16.79 16.65
CA LEU A 103 13.47 15.52 15.94
C LEU A 103 12.26 15.54 15.00
N GLN A 104 11.38 16.54 15.10
CA GLN A 104 10.15 16.63 14.31
C GLN A 104 10.32 16.30 12.83
N ASN A 105 11.04 17.13 12.07
CA ASN A 105 11.17 16.96 10.62
C ASN A 105 11.82 15.61 10.25
N LYS A 106 12.80 15.14 11.04
CA LYS A 106 13.47 13.86 10.79
C LYS A 106 12.48 12.70 10.91
N VAL A 107 11.70 12.68 11.98
CA VAL A 107 10.77 11.58 12.26
C VAL A 107 9.54 11.63 11.35
N GLU A 108 8.99 12.81 11.06
CA GLU A 108 7.86 12.96 10.13
C GLU A 108 8.24 12.46 8.73
N ASN A 109 9.41 12.87 8.21
CA ASN A 109 9.92 12.39 6.93
C ASN A 109 10.21 10.89 6.92
N PHE A 110 10.78 10.36 8.02
CA PHE A 110 11.03 8.94 8.17
C PHE A 110 9.73 8.13 8.08
N ILE A 111 8.68 8.54 8.81
CA ILE A 111 7.38 7.87 8.79
C ILE A 111 6.78 7.91 7.38
N GLN A 112 6.77 9.06 6.70
CA GLN A 112 6.25 9.15 5.33
C GLN A 112 6.98 8.20 4.37
N LYS A 113 8.31 8.07 4.49
CA LYS A 113 9.10 7.09 3.71
C LYS A 113 8.70 5.64 4.02
N GLN A 114 8.49 5.29 5.31
CA GLN A 114 8.07 3.95 5.69
C GLN A 114 6.64 3.63 5.24
N GLU A 115 5.71 4.59 5.30
CA GLU A 115 4.33 4.42 4.79
C GLU A 115 4.34 4.21 3.27
N LYS A 116 5.12 4.99 2.51
CA LYS A 116 5.32 4.77 1.07
C LYS A 116 5.87 3.35 0.80
N ARG A 117 6.91 2.93 1.52
CA ARG A 117 7.50 1.59 1.40
C ARG A 117 6.48 0.50 1.70
N LEU A 118 5.70 0.65 2.77
CA LEU A 118 4.63 -0.27 3.17
C LEU A 118 3.58 -0.37 2.07
N PHE A 119 3.06 0.75 1.56
CA PHE A 119 2.07 0.73 0.49
C PHE A 119 2.62 0.11 -0.79
N THR A 120 3.86 0.38 -1.17
CA THR A 120 4.49 -0.27 -2.34
C THR A 120 4.51 -1.78 -2.18
N ASN A 121 5.03 -2.29 -1.06
CA ASN A 121 5.17 -3.73 -0.85
C ASN A 121 3.81 -4.42 -0.69
N PHE A 122 2.89 -3.80 0.08
CA PHE A 122 1.55 -4.32 0.32
C PHE A 122 0.75 -4.49 -0.98
N HIS A 123 0.69 -3.49 -1.85
CA HIS A 123 -0.12 -3.59 -3.06
C HIS A 123 0.51 -4.53 -4.11
N ARG A 124 1.84 -4.69 -4.11
CA ARG A 124 2.52 -5.72 -4.91
C ARG A 124 2.13 -7.12 -4.46
N GLN A 125 2.16 -7.38 -3.15
CA GLN A 125 1.71 -8.64 -2.57
C GLN A 125 0.23 -8.90 -2.83
N LEU A 126 -0.62 -7.89 -2.63
CA LEU A 126 -2.06 -7.97 -2.87
C LEU A 126 -2.37 -8.43 -4.30
N PHE A 127 -1.68 -7.87 -5.30
CA PHE A 127 -1.82 -8.30 -6.69
C PHE A 127 -1.29 -9.72 -6.93
N CYS A 128 -0.10 -10.06 -6.42
CA CYS A 128 0.49 -11.39 -6.59
C CYS A 128 -0.24 -12.50 -5.82
N TRP A 129 -1.07 -12.13 -4.85
CA TRP A 129 -1.93 -13.05 -4.12
C TRP A 129 -3.36 -13.10 -4.67
N LEU A 130 -3.63 -12.49 -5.83
CA LEU A 130 -4.97 -12.43 -6.43
C LEU A 130 -5.68 -13.80 -6.43
N ASP A 131 -5.00 -14.86 -6.86
CA ASP A 131 -5.57 -16.20 -6.93
C ASP A 131 -5.97 -16.78 -5.55
N LYS A 132 -5.39 -16.26 -4.46
CA LYS A 132 -5.68 -16.69 -3.09
C LYS A 132 -6.93 -16.04 -2.52
N TRP A 133 -7.28 -14.84 -2.97
CA TRP A 133 -8.37 -14.06 -2.36
C TRP A 133 -9.54 -13.71 -3.30
N VAL A 134 -9.36 -13.81 -4.63
CA VAL A 134 -10.37 -13.34 -5.60
C VAL A 134 -11.74 -14.02 -5.48
N ASP A 135 -11.79 -15.27 -5.01
CA ASP A 135 -13.03 -16.03 -4.83
C ASP A 135 -13.56 -16.00 -3.39
N LEU A 136 -12.89 -15.28 -2.48
CA LEU A 136 -13.33 -15.19 -1.08
C LEU A 136 -14.56 -14.28 -0.98
N THR A 137 -15.54 -14.75 -0.21
CA THR A 137 -16.67 -13.92 0.19
C THR A 137 -16.30 -13.06 1.39
N MET A 138 -17.08 -12.00 1.67
CA MET A 138 -16.89 -11.21 2.90
C MET A 138 -17.09 -12.01 4.18
N GLU A 139 -17.88 -13.10 4.14
CA GLU A 139 -18.03 -14.02 5.27
C GLU A 139 -16.74 -14.80 5.52
N ASP A 140 -16.09 -15.28 4.45
CA ASP A 140 -14.79 -15.95 4.55
C ASP A 140 -13.72 -15.02 5.14
N ILE A 141 -13.71 -13.75 4.72
CA ILE A 141 -12.80 -12.74 5.28
C ILE A 141 -13.02 -12.57 6.78
N ARG A 142 -14.26 -12.43 7.26
CA ARG A 142 -14.55 -12.27 8.70
C ARG A 142 -14.08 -13.48 9.51
N ARG A 143 -14.30 -14.69 9.01
CA ARG A 143 -13.80 -15.93 9.65
C ARG A 143 -12.27 -15.96 9.70
N MET A 144 -11.61 -15.57 8.60
CA MET A 144 -10.16 -15.46 8.55
C MET A 144 -9.61 -14.40 9.49
N GLU A 145 -10.30 -13.27 9.69
CA GLU A 145 -9.90 -12.23 10.65
C GLU A 145 -9.88 -12.77 12.09
N GLU A 146 -10.90 -13.52 12.49
CA GLU A 146 -10.97 -14.15 13.82
C GLU A 146 -9.83 -15.16 14.04
N GLU A 147 -9.56 -16.01 13.05
CA GLU A 147 -8.47 -16.97 13.12
C GLU A 147 -7.10 -16.28 13.11
N THR A 148 -6.91 -15.28 12.24
CA THR A 148 -5.68 -14.50 12.14
C THR A 148 -5.39 -13.78 13.44
N LYS A 149 -6.40 -13.24 14.13
CA LYS A 149 -6.24 -12.61 15.44
C LYS A 149 -5.60 -13.57 16.44
N ARG A 150 -6.13 -14.79 16.56
CA ARG A 150 -5.58 -15.82 17.45
C ARG A 150 -4.15 -16.18 17.06
N GLN A 151 -3.90 -16.42 15.77
CA GLN A 151 -2.57 -16.78 15.27
C GLN A 151 -1.54 -15.67 15.55
N LEU A 152 -1.90 -14.41 15.36
CA LEU A 152 -1.02 -13.27 15.64
C LEU A 152 -0.66 -13.16 17.13
N ASP A 153 -1.61 -13.39 18.04
CA ASP A 153 -1.34 -13.42 19.48
C ASP A 153 -0.36 -14.54 19.84
N GLU A 154 -0.57 -15.75 19.33
CA GLU A 154 0.34 -16.88 19.56
C GLU A 154 1.74 -16.67 18.97
N MET A 155 1.82 -16.19 17.73
CA MET A 155 3.09 -15.92 17.05
C MET A 155 3.87 -14.81 17.75
N ARG A 156 3.20 -13.78 18.28
CA ARG A 156 3.86 -12.71 19.04
C ARG A 156 4.54 -13.23 20.30
N GLU A 157 3.95 -14.24 20.96
CA GLU A 157 4.49 -14.83 22.19
C GLU A 157 5.59 -15.85 21.92
N LYS A 158 5.49 -16.62 20.82
CA LYS A 158 6.31 -17.82 20.60
C LYS A 158 7.36 -17.69 19.51
N ASP A 159 7.13 -16.87 18.49
CA ASP A 159 8.01 -16.82 17.32
C ASP A 159 9.16 -15.81 17.50
N PRO A 160 10.30 -16.02 16.83
CA PRO A 160 11.33 -15.00 16.74
C PRO A 160 10.85 -13.77 15.95
N VAL A 161 11.52 -12.63 16.17
CA VAL A 161 11.31 -11.41 15.40
C VAL A 161 11.51 -11.68 13.91
N LYS A 162 10.54 -11.25 13.10
CA LYS A 162 10.49 -11.49 11.64
C LYS A 162 9.81 -10.32 10.91
N GLY A 163 9.96 -10.28 9.60
CA GLY A 163 9.37 -9.27 8.73
C GLY A 163 10.32 -8.11 8.41
N MET A 164 9.74 -6.96 8.04
CA MET A 164 10.53 -5.80 7.63
C MET A 164 11.24 -5.15 8.83
N THR A 165 12.52 -4.86 8.65
CA THR A 165 13.27 -3.99 9.56
C THR A 165 13.19 -2.54 9.05
N ALA A 166 13.05 -1.61 9.99
CA ALA A 166 13.30 -0.20 9.71
C ALA A 166 14.82 -0.01 9.55
N ALA A 167 15.25 0.58 8.45
CA ALA A 167 16.62 1.09 8.32
C ALA A 167 16.54 2.50 7.75
N ASP A 168 17.36 3.38 8.32
CA ASP A 168 17.69 4.67 7.71
C ASP A 168 18.66 4.34 6.56
N ASP A 169 18.15 4.34 5.32
CA ASP A 169 19.00 4.49 4.15
C ASP A 169 19.20 6.00 3.89
#